data_AF-A0A3S4ZXU7-F1
#
_entry.id   AF-A0A3S4ZXU7-F1
#
_cell.length_a   1.000
_cell.length_b   1.000
_cell.length_c   1.000
_cell.angle_alpha   90.00
_cell.angle_beta   90.00
_cell.angle_gamma   90.00
#
_symmetry.space_group_name_H-M   'P 1'
#
loop_
_entity.id
_entity.type
_entity.pdbx_description
1 polymer ?
#
loop_
_entity_poly.entity_id
_entity_poly.type
_entity_poly.pdbx_seq_one_letter_code
_entity_poly.pdbx_strand_id
1 'polypeptide(L)'
;MFGSPQSSCFILSKLFDNLNSIGLFYLISAVKALRELLLSCGFRELREDEPWRLAPGDRAFLTKNFSTLYAIGVGGAHRPGNGFTLFAAHTDSPSLRVKPRSDRQKEGYQQLGVETYGGGLWYTWLDRDLTLAGRVIVGPRPAAPASATCPSTVSEATTSTASACSGQLRHCLVNLVRPIACVPSLAIHLNREINSKGFLPNPEQHLAPIICTSFMDQVNERFKAENSFYI
;
A
#
# COMPACT_ATOMS: atom_id res chain seq x y z
N MET A 1 6.03 38.04 -2.33
CA MET A 1 7.14 37.10 -2.07
C MET A 1 7.00 35.94 -3.03
N PHE A 2 7.67 36.00 -4.18
CA PHE A 2 7.78 34.84 -5.07
C PHE A 2 9.02 34.04 -4.62
N GLY A 3 8.83 32.77 -4.25
CA GLY A 3 9.91 31.90 -3.80
C GLY A 3 10.95 31.67 -4.89
N SER A 4 12.21 31.57 -4.51
CA SER A 4 13.34 31.40 -5.44
C SER A 4 13.22 30.13 -6.30
N PRO A 5 13.78 30.11 -7.53
CA PRO A 5 13.76 28.94 -8.42
C PRO A 5 14.36 27.66 -7.82
N GLN A 6 15.28 27.79 -6.86
CA GLN A 6 15.87 26.66 -6.16
C GLN A 6 14.89 26.00 -5.18
N SER A 7 13.97 26.78 -4.60
CA SER A 7 12.95 26.28 -3.67
C SER A 7 11.88 25.45 -4.39
N SER A 8 11.48 25.83 -5.60
CA SER A 8 10.49 25.09 -6.40
C SER A 8 11.05 23.76 -6.93
N CYS A 9 12.31 23.74 -7.38
CA CYS A 9 12.98 22.51 -7.80
C CYS A 9 13.13 21.51 -6.64
N PHE A 10 13.44 21.99 -5.42
CA PHE A 10 13.52 21.17 -4.22
C PHE A 10 12.16 20.57 -3.80
N ILE A 11 11.07 21.35 -3.89
CA ILE A 11 9.71 20.87 -3.61
C ILE A 11 9.30 19.79 -4.63
N LEU A 12 9.61 20.00 -5.91
CA LEU A 12 9.31 19.01 -6.96
C LEU A 12 10.13 17.73 -6.81
N SER A 13 11.42 17.82 -6.49
CA SER A 13 12.25 16.64 -6.19
C SER A 13 11.64 15.85 -5.04
N LYS A 14 11.32 16.51 -3.92
CA LYS A 14 10.65 15.85 -2.79
C LYS A 14 9.29 15.27 -3.16
N LEU A 15 8.55 15.89 -4.06
CA LEU A 15 7.28 15.33 -4.56
C LEU A 15 7.54 14.02 -5.32
N PHE A 16 8.49 14.00 -6.25
CA PHE A 16 8.83 12.80 -7.03
C PHE A 16 9.47 11.70 -6.19
N ASP A 17 10.37 12.05 -5.28
CA ASP A 17 10.98 11.10 -4.34
C ASP A 17 9.93 10.49 -3.42
N ASN A 18 8.96 11.29 -2.96
CA ASN A 18 7.80 10.76 -2.25
C ASN A 18 6.93 9.88 -3.17
N LEU A 19 6.61 10.30 -4.39
CA LEU A 19 5.79 9.49 -5.30
C LEU A 19 6.43 8.12 -5.61
N ASN A 20 7.73 8.09 -5.84
CA ASN A 20 8.50 6.89 -6.21
C ASN A 20 8.88 6.03 -5.00
N SER A 21 9.38 6.63 -3.91
CA SER A 21 9.75 5.90 -2.69
C SER A 21 8.52 5.37 -1.95
N ILE A 22 7.37 6.01 -2.11
CA ILE A 22 6.14 5.59 -1.42
C ILE A 22 5.37 4.55 -2.25
N GLY A 23 5.72 4.32 -3.53
CA GLY A 23 4.87 3.54 -4.44
C GLY A 23 3.43 4.02 -4.28
N LEU A 24 3.22 5.35 -4.36
CA LEU A 24 2.07 6.10 -3.83
C LEU A 24 0.74 5.81 -4.56
N PHE A 25 0.54 4.60 -5.07
CA PHE A 25 -0.77 4.09 -5.46
C PHE A 25 -1.59 3.57 -4.27
N TYR A 26 -1.02 3.53 -3.06
CA TYR A 26 -1.67 2.96 -1.90
C TYR A 26 -1.86 3.92 -0.72
N LEU A 27 -3.13 4.07 -0.36
CA LEU A 27 -3.70 4.82 0.76
C LEU A 27 -2.89 4.79 2.05
N ILE A 28 -2.36 3.61 2.41
CA ILE A 28 -1.73 3.37 3.70
C ILE A 28 -0.23 3.73 3.68
N SER A 29 0.42 3.61 2.52
CA SER A 29 1.81 4.06 2.34
C SER A 29 1.91 5.59 2.38
N ALA A 30 0.91 6.29 1.83
CA ALA A 30 0.82 7.75 1.90
C ALA A 30 0.74 8.25 3.35
N VAL A 31 -0.12 7.66 4.18
CA VAL A 31 -0.22 8.01 5.61
C VAL A 31 1.06 7.68 6.37
N LYS A 32 1.70 6.54 6.09
CA LYS A 32 2.99 6.19 6.71
C LYS A 32 4.06 7.24 6.41
N ALA A 33 4.19 7.66 5.16
CA ALA A 33 5.16 8.67 4.76
C ALA A 33 4.87 10.05 5.36
N LEU A 34 3.60 10.46 5.39
CA LEU A 34 3.20 11.71 6.04
C LEU A 34 3.46 11.67 7.56
N ARG A 35 3.23 10.54 8.21
CA ARG A 35 3.57 10.32 9.62
C ARG A 35 5.07 10.49 9.86
N GLU A 36 5.91 9.82 9.07
CA GLU A 36 7.37 9.94 9.17
C GLU A 36 7.85 11.39 8.94
N LEU A 37 7.27 12.06 7.95
CA LEU A 37 7.55 13.48 7.68
C LEU A 37 7.17 14.37 8.87
N LEU A 38 5.96 14.21 9.43
CA LEU A 38 5.50 15.01 10.56
C LEU A 38 6.35 14.78 11.81
N LEU A 39 6.73 13.53 12.08
CA LEU A 39 7.67 13.19 13.15
C LEU A 39 9.02 13.88 12.94
N SER A 40 9.56 13.89 11.72
CA SER A 40 10.81 14.59 11.40
C SER A 40 10.72 16.12 11.58
N CYS A 41 9.52 16.68 11.46
CA CYS A 41 9.22 18.09 11.68
C CYS A 41 8.91 18.43 13.15
N GLY A 42 9.07 17.48 14.08
CA GLY A 42 8.85 17.67 15.52
C GLY A 42 7.37 17.64 15.93
N PHE A 43 6.47 17.06 15.13
CA PHE A 43 5.10 16.83 15.57
C PHE A 43 5.03 15.60 16.48
N ARG A 44 4.16 15.66 17.48
CA ARG A 44 3.87 14.55 18.40
C ARG A 44 2.70 13.70 17.91
N GLU A 45 2.85 12.38 17.89
CA GLU A 45 1.73 11.46 17.61
C GLU A 45 0.77 11.40 18.81
N LEU A 46 -0.53 11.55 18.55
CA LEU A 46 -1.60 11.37 19.52
C LEU A 46 -2.25 10.01 19.29
N ARG A 47 -2.60 9.34 20.38
CA ARG A 47 -3.36 8.09 20.32
C ARG A 47 -4.83 8.33 20.59
N GLU A 48 -5.70 7.66 19.83
CA GLU A 48 -7.16 7.81 19.98
C GLU A 48 -7.69 7.24 21.31
N ASP A 49 -6.93 6.35 21.96
CA ASP A 49 -7.31 5.68 23.22
C ASP A 49 -6.91 6.46 24.48
N GLU A 50 -6.27 7.61 24.34
CA GLU A 50 -5.79 8.42 25.46
C GLU A 50 -6.42 9.82 25.47
N PRO A 51 -6.64 10.44 26.65
CA PRO A 51 -7.13 11.80 26.72
C PRO A 51 -6.11 12.80 26.17
N TRP A 52 -6.55 13.69 25.29
CA TRP A 52 -5.65 14.66 24.65
C TRP A 52 -5.50 15.92 25.49
N ARG A 53 -4.26 16.33 25.72
CA ARG A 53 -3.92 17.65 26.26
C ARG A 53 -3.12 18.40 25.20
N LEU A 54 -3.69 19.48 24.69
CA LEU A 54 -3.10 20.36 23.68
C LEU A 54 -2.94 21.75 24.27
N ALA A 55 -1.72 22.29 24.19
CA ALA A 55 -1.39 23.64 24.63
C ALA A 55 -1.08 24.56 23.44
N PRO A 56 -1.22 25.89 23.60
CA PRO A 56 -0.74 26.84 22.60
C PRO A 56 0.73 26.61 22.25
N GLY A 57 1.05 26.52 20.95
CA GLY A 57 2.38 26.20 20.44
C GLY A 57 2.59 24.72 20.10
N ASP A 58 1.68 23.82 20.54
CA ASP A 58 1.79 22.39 20.25
C ASP A 58 1.63 22.07 18.77
N ARG A 59 2.37 21.04 18.34
CA ARG A 59 2.24 20.43 17.02
C ARG A 59 2.02 18.95 17.22
N ALA A 60 0.88 18.45 16.76
CA ALA A 60 0.48 17.09 16.99
C ALA A 60 -0.22 16.51 15.75
N PHE A 61 -0.21 15.19 15.61
CA PHE A 61 -0.97 14.51 14.57
C PHE A 61 -1.56 13.22 15.11
N LEU A 62 -2.61 12.72 14.47
CA LEU A 62 -3.17 11.40 14.74
C LEU A 62 -3.47 10.67 13.43
N THR A 63 -3.44 9.35 13.48
CA THR A 63 -3.80 8.51 12.34
C THR A 63 -5.01 7.64 12.69
N LYS A 64 -6.03 7.69 11.83
CA LYS A 64 -7.23 6.86 11.96
C LYS A 64 -7.19 5.74 10.94
N ASN A 65 -7.38 4.50 11.40
CA ASN A 65 -7.35 3.28 10.57
C ASN A 65 -6.08 3.14 9.70
N PHE A 66 -4.99 3.85 10.02
CA PHE A 66 -3.78 3.97 9.19
C PHE A 66 -4.04 4.47 7.75
N SER A 67 -5.23 5.00 7.46
CA SER A 67 -5.63 5.47 6.12
C SER A 67 -5.94 6.96 6.08
N THR A 68 -6.20 7.57 7.23
CA THR A 68 -6.46 9.00 7.37
C THR A 68 -5.49 9.59 8.37
N LEU A 69 -4.97 10.77 8.08
CA LEU A 69 -4.09 11.51 8.96
C LEU A 69 -4.66 12.90 9.23
N TYR A 70 -4.67 13.30 10.49
CA TYR A 70 -5.00 14.65 10.92
C TYR A 70 -3.76 15.28 11.54
N ALA A 71 -3.36 16.45 11.07
CA ALA A 71 -2.27 17.23 11.64
C ALA A 71 -2.82 18.53 12.21
N ILE A 72 -2.35 18.91 13.40
CA ILE A 72 -2.81 20.05 14.16
C ILE A 72 -1.59 20.86 14.59
N GLY A 73 -1.63 22.17 14.31
CA GLY A 73 -0.71 23.15 14.88
C GLY A 73 -1.52 24.15 15.69
N VAL A 74 -1.31 24.19 17.01
CA VAL A 74 -2.01 25.13 17.89
C VAL A 74 -1.24 26.44 17.89
N GLY A 75 -1.84 27.52 17.39
CA GLY A 75 -1.21 28.83 17.40
C GLY A 75 -0.89 29.32 18.81
N GLY A 76 0.23 30.00 19.01
CA GLY A 76 0.66 30.46 20.34
C GLY A 76 -0.31 31.45 21.01
N ALA A 77 -1.11 32.18 20.22
CA ALA A 77 -2.15 33.09 20.70
C ALA A 77 -3.57 32.45 20.69
N HIS A 78 -3.68 31.15 20.41
CA HIS A 78 -4.97 30.46 20.36
C HIS A 78 -5.61 30.41 21.74
N ARG A 79 -6.92 30.69 21.80
CA ARG A 79 -7.76 30.55 22.99
C ARG A 79 -9.02 29.77 22.60
N PRO A 80 -9.63 29.01 23.54
CA PRO A 80 -10.92 28.38 23.29
C PRO A 80 -11.95 29.41 22.79
N GLY A 81 -12.57 29.13 21.65
CA GLY A 81 -13.49 30.06 20.96
C GLY A 81 -12.88 30.75 19.73
N ASN A 82 -11.55 30.73 19.56
CA ASN A 82 -10.92 31.18 18.31
C ASN A 82 -11.25 30.22 17.16
N GLY A 83 -11.20 30.72 15.92
CA GLY A 83 -11.43 29.93 14.71
C GLY A 83 -10.27 28.99 14.35
N PHE A 84 -10.48 28.24 13.25
CA PHE A 84 -9.51 27.31 12.70
C PHE A 84 -9.26 27.62 11.21
N THR A 85 -8.02 27.37 10.75
CA THR A 85 -7.69 27.33 9.33
C THR A 85 -7.51 25.87 8.93
N LEU A 86 -8.40 25.36 8.08
CA LEU A 86 -8.41 23.96 7.68
C LEU A 86 -7.94 23.81 6.23
N PHE A 87 -7.01 22.88 6.04
CA PHE A 87 -6.65 22.35 4.73
C PHE A 87 -7.08 20.89 4.69
N ALA A 88 -7.76 20.49 3.63
CA ALA A 88 -8.22 19.13 3.45
C ALA A 88 -7.82 18.62 2.07
N ALA A 89 -7.32 17.40 2.05
CA ALA A 89 -7.07 16.60 0.87
C ALA A 89 -7.49 15.16 1.19
N HIS A 90 -7.46 14.27 0.19
CA HIS A 90 -7.74 12.86 0.38
C HIS A 90 -6.51 12.02 0.02
N THR A 91 -6.39 10.86 0.63
CA THR A 91 -5.21 9.97 0.57
C THR A 91 -5.42 8.77 -0.36
N ASP A 92 -6.61 8.61 -0.92
CA ASP A 92 -6.97 7.53 -1.81
C ASP A 92 -6.93 7.96 -3.29
N SER A 93 -6.84 6.98 -4.18
CA SER A 93 -6.89 7.19 -5.63
C SER A 93 -7.57 5.99 -6.29
N PRO A 94 -8.21 6.19 -7.46
CA PRO A 94 -8.82 5.08 -8.18
C PRO A 94 -7.82 3.96 -8.45
N SER A 95 -8.21 2.72 -8.16
CA SER A 95 -7.31 1.57 -8.19
C SER A 95 -8.05 0.24 -8.43
N LEU A 96 -7.31 -0.77 -8.89
CA LEU A 96 -7.77 -2.16 -8.86
C LEU A 96 -7.42 -2.77 -7.49
N ARG A 97 -8.43 -3.22 -6.74
CA ARG A 97 -8.24 -3.87 -5.44
C ARG A 97 -8.48 -5.36 -5.54
N VAL A 98 -7.72 -6.14 -4.79
CA VAL A 98 -7.85 -7.59 -4.77
C VAL A 98 -9.12 -7.99 -4.03
N LYS A 99 -9.97 -8.80 -4.65
CA LYS A 99 -11.17 -9.33 -4.01
C LYS A 99 -10.80 -10.29 -2.86
N PRO A 100 -11.64 -10.40 -1.80
CA PRO A 100 -11.40 -11.36 -0.71
C PRO A 100 -11.27 -12.81 -1.20
N ARG A 101 -12.07 -13.18 -2.21
CA ARG A 101 -11.90 -14.41 -3.00
C ARG A 101 -11.44 -13.99 -4.39
N SER A 102 -10.13 -14.07 -4.61
CA SER A 102 -9.47 -13.57 -5.82
C SER A 102 -8.80 -14.67 -6.64
N ASP A 103 -8.82 -15.92 -6.18
CA ASP A 103 -8.33 -17.04 -6.97
C ASP A 103 -9.23 -17.25 -8.20
N ARG A 104 -8.62 -17.16 -9.39
CA ARG A 104 -9.29 -17.30 -10.69
C ARG A 104 -8.35 -17.97 -11.67
N GLN A 105 -8.83 -19.01 -12.34
CA GLN A 105 -8.11 -19.69 -13.41
C GLN A 105 -8.89 -19.61 -14.72
N LYS A 106 -8.20 -19.30 -15.82
CA LYS A 106 -8.80 -19.24 -17.15
C LYS A 106 -7.75 -19.42 -18.26
N GLU A 107 -8.06 -20.24 -19.27
CA GLU A 107 -7.19 -20.51 -20.44
C GLU A 107 -5.73 -20.86 -20.08
N GLY A 108 -5.50 -21.62 -19.01
CA GLY A 108 -4.13 -21.98 -18.58
C GLY A 108 -3.35 -20.85 -17.87
N TYR A 109 -4.02 -19.76 -17.52
CA TYR A 109 -3.46 -18.66 -16.73
C TYR A 109 -4.07 -18.63 -15.33
N GLN A 110 -3.21 -18.33 -14.36
CA GLN A 110 -3.60 -17.91 -13.02
C GLN A 110 -3.83 -16.40 -13.04
N GLN A 111 -5.02 -15.99 -12.64
CA GLN A 111 -5.47 -14.61 -12.63
C GLN A 111 -5.85 -14.18 -11.21
N LEU A 112 -5.92 -12.87 -11.02
CA LEU A 112 -6.39 -12.27 -9.78
C LEU A 112 -7.76 -11.61 -9.98
N GLY A 113 -8.75 -12.04 -9.21
CA GLY A 113 -10.03 -11.36 -9.10
C GLY A 113 -9.85 -9.99 -8.46
N VAL A 114 -10.22 -8.94 -9.20
CA VAL A 114 -10.10 -7.55 -8.75
C VAL A 114 -11.43 -6.83 -8.76
N GLU A 115 -11.57 -5.81 -7.92
CA GLU A 115 -12.68 -4.85 -7.88
C GLU A 115 -12.17 -3.46 -8.23
N THR A 116 -13.01 -2.66 -8.90
CA THR A 116 -12.71 -1.27 -9.22
C THR A 116 -13.03 -0.38 -8.01
N TYR A 117 -12.01 0.29 -7.49
CA TYR A 117 -12.17 1.31 -6.47
C TYR A 117 -12.17 2.71 -7.11
N GLY A 118 -13.26 3.47 -6.93
CA GLY A 118 -13.40 4.83 -7.49
C GLY A 118 -13.80 4.87 -8.98
N GLY A 119 -13.71 6.05 -9.59
CA GLY A 119 -14.06 6.30 -11.01
C GLY A 119 -12.85 6.32 -11.92
N GLY A 120 -12.09 5.23 -11.96
CA GLY A 120 -10.85 5.14 -12.73
C GLY A 120 -11.06 5.09 -14.25
N LEU A 121 -10.07 5.56 -15.01
CA LEU A 121 -9.99 5.36 -16.46
C LEU A 121 -9.44 3.96 -16.74
N TRP A 122 -10.29 2.93 -16.63
CA TRP A 122 -9.83 1.53 -16.55
C TRP A 122 -9.05 1.01 -17.76
N TYR A 123 -9.25 1.58 -18.94
CA TYR A 123 -8.47 1.22 -20.12
C TYR A 123 -6.98 1.60 -20.00
N THR A 124 -6.61 2.55 -19.13
CA THR A 124 -5.20 2.96 -18.92
C THR A 124 -4.41 1.97 -18.07
N TRP A 125 -5.10 1.05 -17.39
CA TRP A 125 -4.52 -0.03 -16.58
C TRP A 125 -4.13 -1.24 -17.42
N LEU A 126 -4.57 -1.30 -18.69
CA LEU A 126 -4.17 -2.34 -19.63
C LEU A 126 -2.70 -2.16 -20.03
N ASP A 127 -2.02 -3.27 -20.27
CA ASP A 127 -0.63 -3.34 -20.73
C ASP A 127 0.34 -2.55 -19.85
N ARG A 128 0.06 -2.52 -18.54
CA ARG A 128 0.94 -1.95 -17.52
C ARG A 128 1.60 -3.05 -16.71
N ASP A 129 2.86 -2.81 -16.36
CA ASP A 129 3.59 -3.57 -15.37
C ASP A 129 3.02 -3.27 -13.98
N LEU A 130 2.05 -4.08 -13.56
CA LEU A 130 1.35 -3.90 -12.30
C LEU A 130 2.08 -4.62 -11.16
N THR A 131 2.00 -4.01 -9.99
CA THR A 131 2.43 -4.62 -8.73
C THR A 131 1.31 -4.57 -7.69
N LEU A 132 1.56 -5.17 -6.53
CA LEU A 132 0.65 -5.20 -5.40
C LEU A 132 1.31 -4.54 -4.19
N ALA A 133 0.56 -3.62 -3.59
CA ALA A 133 0.83 -3.14 -2.25
C ALA A 133 -0.47 -3.14 -1.43
N GLY A 134 -0.36 -2.92 -0.13
CA GLY A 134 -1.53 -2.84 0.74
C GLY A 134 -1.24 -3.24 2.17
N ARG A 135 -2.30 -3.60 2.88
CA ARG A 135 -2.25 -4.03 4.27
C ARG A 135 -2.75 -5.46 4.38
N VAL A 136 -2.00 -6.26 5.12
CA VAL A 136 -2.39 -7.63 5.50
C VAL A 136 -2.56 -7.70 7.02
N ILE A 137 -3.51 -8.50 7.47
CA ILE A 137 -3.67 -8.86 8.89
C ILE A 137 -3.23 -10.31 9.00
N VAL A 138 -2.19 -10.54 9.80
CA VAL A 138 -1.57 -11.85 9.97
C VAL A 138 -1.88 -12.37 11.36
N GLY A 139 -2.33 -13.62 11.40
CA GLY A 139 -2.55 -14.34 12.65
C GLY A 139 -1.25 -14.80 13.31
N PRO A 140 -1.30 -15.21 14.58
CA PRO A 140 -0.16 -15.86 15.21
C PRO A 140 0.23 -17.11 14.42
N ARG A 141 1.55 -17.31 14.23
CA ARG A 141 2.06 -18.53 13.62
C ARG A 141 1.68 -19.72 14.52
N PRO A 142 1.08 -20.81 13.99
CA PRO A 142 0.94 -22.03 14.78
C PRO A 142 2.33 -22.45 15.27
N ALA A 143 2.44 -22.82 16.55
CA ALA A 143 3.71 -23.27 17.11
C ALA A 143 4.26 -24.40 16.24
N ALA A 144 5.48 -24.23 15.73
CA ALA A 144 6.15 -25.29 14.99
C ALA A 144 6.18 -26.56 15.88
N PRO A 145 5.97 -27.76 15.32
CA PRO A 145 6.14 -28.98 16.08
C PRO A 145 7.57 -29.02 16.67
N ALA A 146 7.70 -29.47 17.91
CA ALA A 146 8.90 -29.39 18.75
C ALA A 146 10.17 -30.09 18.21
N SER A 147 10.16 -30.58 16.97
CA SER A 147 11.26 -31.29 16.31
C SER A 147 12.07 -30.45 15.32
N ALA A 148 11.73 -29.17 15.10
CA ALA A 148 12.50 -28.28 14.23
C ALA A 148 13.59 -27.54 15.03
N THR A 149 14.70 -28.22 15.29
CA THR A 149 15.91 -27.58 15.84
C THR A 149 16.50 -26.66 14.77
N CYS A 150 16.29 -25.34 14.91
CA CYS A 150 16.94 -24.35 14.04
C CYS A 150 18.47 -24.39 14.25
N PRO A 151 19.31 -24.50 13.21
CA PRO A 151 20.74 -24.26 13.36
C PRO A 151 20.97 -22.76 13.58
N SER A 152 21.47 -22.44 14.77
CA SER A 152 21.87 -21.11 15.21
C SER A 152 23.20 -20.70 14.59
N THR A 153 23.19 -19.80 13.61
CA THR A 153 24.27 -18.85 13.23
C THR A 153 23.73 -18.09 12.02
N VAL A 154 23.47 -16.80 12.05
CA VAL A 154 24.45 -15.70 12.14
C VAL A 154 23.82 -14.49 12.84
N SER A 155 24.62 -13.84 13.68
CA SER A 155 24.30 -12.61 14.39
C SER A 155 24.46 -11.38 13.49
N GLU A 156 23.43 -10.54 13.40
CA GLU A 156 23.62 -9.10 13.22
C GLU A 156 22.52 -8.33 13.94
N ALA A 157 22.95 -7.48 14.86
CA ALA A 157 22.12 -6.78 15.83
C ALA A 157 21.48 -5.54 15.20
N THR A 158 20.16 -5.42 15.29
CA THR A 158 19.51 -4.11 15.36
C THR A 158 18.36 -4.21 16.36
N THR A 159 18.49 -3.43 17.42
CA THR A 159 17.60 -3.36 18.57
C THR A 159 16.15 -3.08 18.15
N SER A 160 15.32 -4.12 18.19
CA SER A 160 13.91 -3.99 18.50
C SER A 160 13.57 -5.09 19.50
N THR A 161 12.97 -4.69 20.61
CA THR A 161 12.46 -5.59 21.64
C THR A 161 11.40 -6.50 21.03
N ALA A 162 11.85 -7.66 20.53
CA ALA A 162 10.99 -8.75 20.10
C ALA A 162 10.37 -9.40 21.34
N SER A 163 9.35 -8.76 21.91
CA SER A 163 8.43 -9.45 22.80
C SER A 163 7.67 -10.47 21.95
N ALA A 164 7.98 -11.75 22.16
CA ALA A 164 7.31 -12.88 21.57
C ALA A 164 5.89 -13.00 22.17
N CYS A 165 4.96 -12.14 21.74
CA CYS A 165 3.54 -12.35 21.99
C CYS A 165 2.99 -13.40 21.00
N SER A 166 3.22 -14.68 21.32
CA SER A 166 2.57 -15.79 20.62
C SER A 166 1.06 -15.72 20.87
N GLY A 167 0.29 -15.24 19.89
CA GLY A 167 -1.17 -15.19 19.96
C GLY A 167 -1.84 -13.93 19.41
N GLN A 168 -1.07 -12.88 19.09
CA GLN A 168 -1.65 -11.59 18.72
C GLN A 168 -1.81 -11.42 17.19
N LEU A 169 -2.99 -10.95 16.75
CA LEU A 169 -3.18 -10.46 15.38
C LEU A 169 -2.28 -9.24 15.15
N ARG A 170 -1.57 -9.22 14.01
CA ARG A 170 -0.69 -8.10 13.63
C ARG A 170 -1.11 -7.55 12.28
N HIS A 171 -1.09 -6.24 12.14
CA HIS A 171 -1.23 -5.60 10.84
C HIS A 171 0.16 -5.34 10.26
N CYS A 172 0.36 -5.62 8.98
CA CYS A 172 1.60 -5.36 8.27
C CYS A 172 1.31 -4.68 6.95
N LEU A 173 2.20 -3.78 6.54
CA LEU A 173 2.17 -3.19 5.20
C LEU A 173 3.05 -4.02 4.29
N VAL A 174 2.54 -4.29 3.10
CA VAL A 174 3.24 -5.05 2.06
C VAL A 174 3.36 -4.14 0.84
N ASN A 175 4.55 -4.13 0.24
CA ASN A 175 4.81 -3.48 -1.03
C ASN A 175 5.76 -4.36 -1.84
N LEU A 176 5.27 -4.89 -2.96
CA LEU A 176 6.11 -5.62 -3.89
C LEU A 176 6.73 -4.61 -4.87
N VAL A 177 8.05 -4.44 -4.80
CA VAL A 177 8.75 -3.42 -5.61
C VAL A 177 8.97 -3.90 -7.07
N ARG A 178 8.70 -5.17 -7.35
CA ARG A 178 8.80 -5.76 -8.69
C ARG A 178 7.42 -5.90 -9.33
N PRO A 179 7.32 -5.81 -10.67
CA PRO A 179 6.08 -6.12 -11.36
C PRO A 179 5.75 -7.62 -11.19
N ILE A 180 4.48 -7.90 -10.91
CA ILE A 180 3.98 -9.26 -10.68
C ILE A 180 2.72 -9.58 -11.47
N ALA A 181 2.10 -8.60 -12.12
CA ALA A 181 0.84 -8.77 -12.79
C ALA A 181 0.74 -7.87 -14.03
N CYS A 182 -0.08 -8.27 -15.00
CA CYS A 182 -0.44 -7.43 -16.13
C CYS A 182 -1.88 -7.72 -16.54
N VAL A 183 -2.62 -6.69 -16.95
CA VAL A 183 -3.93 -6.85 -17.60
C VAL A 183 -3.71 -6.68 -19.10
N PRO A 184 -3.62 -7.76 -19.90
CA PRO A 184 -3.34 -7.63 -21.32
C PRO A 184 -4.55 -7.06 -22.07
N SER A 185 -4.29 -6.18 -23.05
CA SER A 185 -5.30 -5.78 -24.02
C SER A 185 -5.59 -6.87 -25.05
N LEU A 186 -6.79 -6.86 -25.63
CA LEU A 186 -7.12 -7.74 -26.76
C LEU A 186 -6.47 -7.20 -28.03
N ALA A 187 -5.82 -8.09 -28.79
CA ALA A 187 -5.18 -7.73 -30.05
C ALA A 187 -6.17 -7.05 -31.03
N ILE A 188 -5.74 -5.94 -31.64
CA ILE A 188 -6.56 -5.16 -32.59
C ILE A 188 -7.07 -5.98 -33.78
N HIS A 189 -6.34 -7.02 -34.19
CA HIS A 189 -6.75 -7.94 -35.24
C HIS A 189 -8.10 -8.64 -34.93
N LEU A 190 -8.38 -8.85 -33.64
CA LEU A 190 -9.59 -9.46 -33.12
C LEU A 190 -10.65 -8.41 -32.69
N ASN A 191 -10.29 -7.13 -32.67
CA ASN A 191 -11.20 -6.01 -32.38
C ASN A 191 -10.85 -4.77 -33.22
N ARG A 192 -11.19 -4.82 -34.52
CA ARG A 192 -10.78 -3.80 -35.50
C ARG A 192 -11.46 -2.44 -35.31
N GLU A 193 -12.59 -2.40 -34.62
CA GLU A 193 -13.37 -1.18 -34.39
C GLU A 193 -12.89 -0.38 -33.16
N ILE A 194 -11.87 -0.87 -32.45
CA ILE A 194 -11.42 -0.27 -31.18
C ILE A 194 -10.96 1.19 -31.34
N ASN A 195 -10.33 1.53 -32.47
CA ASN A 195 -9.83 2.87 -32.75
C ASN A 195 -10.95 3.84 -33.16
N SER A 196 -12.07 3.34 -33.68
CA SER A 196 -13.19 4.17 -34.15
C SER A 196 -14.32 4.30 -33.11
N LYS A 197 -14.58 3.25 -32.32
CA LYS A 197 -15.64 3.22 -31.30
C LYS A 197 -15.13 3.37 -29.86
N GLY A 198 -13.81 3.29 -29.66
CA GLY A 198 -13.20 3.26 -28.34
C GLY A 198 -13.36 1.91 -27.64
N PHE A 199 -12.75 1.77 -26.46
CA PHE A 199 -12.85 0.58 -25.62
C PHE A 199 -13.30 0.93 -24.21
N LEU A 200 -14.45 0.38 -23.83
CA LEU A 200 -14.94 0.38 -22.45
C LEU A 200 -14.82 -1.04 -21.90
N PRO A 201 -13.75 -1.34 -21.13
CA PRO A 201 -13.57 -2.68 -20.57
C PRO A 201 -14.70 -3.01 -19.60
N ASN A 202 -15.22 -4.24 -19.67
CA ASN A 202 -16.09 -4.79 -18.63
C ASN A 202 -15.24 -5.01 -17.36
N PRO A 203 -15.55 -4.37 -16.22
CA PRO A 203 -14.71 -4.45 -15.03
C PRO A 203 -14.53 -5.87 -14.47
N GLU A 204 -15.54 -6.73 -14.59
CA GLU A 204 -15.49 -8.09 -14.05
C GLU A 204 -14.75 -9.06 -15.00
N GLN A 205 -14.92 -8.88 -16.30
CA GLN A 205 -14.46 -9.83 -17.29
C GLN A 205 -13.09 -9.48 -17.88
N HIS A 206 -12.79 -8.19 -18.06
CA HIS A 206 -11.63 -7.72 -18.82
C HIS A 206 -10.49 -7.16 -17.95
N LEU A 207 -10.73 -6.89 -16.67
CA LEU A 207 -9.71 -6.26 -15.79
C LEU A 207 -8.99 -7.25 -14.86
N ALA A 208 -9.22 -8.55 -14.99
CA ALA A 208 -8.54 -9.56 -14.17
C ALA A 208 -7.07 -9.68 -14.58
N PRO A 209 -6.11 -9.26 -13.74
CA PRO A 209 -4.69 -9.34 -14.07
C PRO A 209 -4.22 -10.80 -14.11
N ILE A 210 -3.32 -11.11 -15.03
CA ILE A 210 -2.60 -12.39 -15.09
C ILE A 210 -1.36 -12.27 -14.21
N ILE A 211 -1.11 -13.27 -13.37
CA ILE A 211 0.06 -13.33 -12.47
C ILE A 211 1.08 -14.40 -12.87
N CYS A 212 0.62 -15.55 -13.34
CA CYS A 212 1.47 -16.62 -13.85
C CYS A 212 0.68 -17.57 -14.76
N THR A 213 1.36 -18.50 -15.41
CA THR A 213 0.73 -19.64 -16.09
C THR A 213 0.48 -20.76 -15.09
N SER A 214 -0.57 -21.56 -15.32
CA SER A 214 -0.88 -22.73 -14.49
C SER A 214 0.28 -23.72 -14.44
N PHE A 215 1.05 -23.83 -15.53
CA PHE A 215 2.26 -24.66 -15.56
C PHE A 215 3.33 -24.18 -14.56
N MET A 216 3.59 -22.87 -14.52
CA MET A 216 4.57 -22.31 -13.60
C MET A 216 4.11 -22.43 -12.15
N ASP A 217 2.80 -22.34 -11.91
CA ASP A 217 2.23 -22.53 -10.58
C ASP A 217 2.40 -23.97 -10.08
N GLN A 218 2.11 -24.96 -10.93
CA GLN A 218 2.34 -26.39 -10.61
C GLN A 218 3.81 -26.70 -10.32
N VAL A 219 4.74 -26.11 -11.09
CA VAL A 219 6.18 -26.24 -10.84
C VAL A 219 6.53 -25.66 -9.47
N ASN A 220 6.02 -24.48 -9.13
CA ASN A 220 6.25 -23.86 -7.82
C ASN A 220 5.65 -24.67 -6.67
N GLU A 221 4.48 -25.28 -6.84
CA GLU A 221 3.90 -26.18 -5.83
C GLU A 221 4.79 -27.40 -5.60
N ARG A 222 5.33 -28.00 -6.67
CA ARG A 222 6.31 -29.10 -6.57
C ARG A 222 7.55 -28.68 -5.82
N PHE A 223 8.12 -27.51 -6.16
CA PHE A 223 9.28 -26.97 -5.45
C PHE A 223 8.99 -26.71 -3.96
N LYS A 224 7.81 -26.22 -3.59
CA LYS A 224 7.41 -26.01 -2.19
C LYS A 224 7.19 -27.33 -1.44
N ALA A 225 6.62 -28.34 -2.10
CA ALA A 225 6.43 -29.67 -1.54
C ALA A 225 7.77 -30.38 -1.31
N GLU A 226 8.72 -30.22 -2.24
CA GLU A 226 10.07 -30.77 -2.16
C GLU A 226 10.97 -30.02 -1.17
N ASN A 227 10.73 -28.71 -0.94
CA ASN A 227 11.52 -27.85 -0.05
C ASN A 227 10.74 -27.37 1.19
N SER A 228 9.85 -28.21 1.72
CA SER A 228 8.96 -27.88 2.86
C SER A 228 9.68 -27.72 4.23
N PHE A 229 10.93 -27.23 4.24
CA PHE A 229 11.71 -26.93 5.44
C PHE A 229 11.93 -25.43 5.69
N TYR A 230 11.38 -24.53 4.86
CA TYR A 230 11.42 -23.09 5.12
C TYR A 230 10.06 -22.44 4.83
N ILE A 231 9.25 -22.28 5.89
CA ILE A 231 8.45 -21.09 6.26
C ILE A 231 7.93 -21.31 7.69
#